data_AF-A0A2V9PIM5-F1
#
_entry.id   AF-A0A2V9PIM5-F1
#
_cell.length_a   1.000
_cell.length_b   1.000
_cell.length_c   1.000
_cell.angle_alpha   90.00
_cell.angle_beta   90.00
_cell.angle_gamma   90.00
#
_symmetry.space_group_name_H-M   'P 1'
#
loop_
_entity.id
_entity.type
_entity.pdbx_description
1 polymer ?
#
loop_
_entity_poly.entity_id
_entity_poly.type
_entity_poly.pdbx_seq_one_letter_code
_entity_poly.pdbx_strand_id
1 'polypeptide(L)'
;MKTRLKFFAFSPLLLSAFVYSSLNVAGIHLAVARSKSQSATALATHTFNLREETEVGLEIEARSPGASWAREGAEAAAVLISVDGVYNQDLLLWAGDELFQYR
;
A
#
# COMPACT_ATOMS: atom_id res chain seq x y z
N MET A 1 -42.88 -10.71 13.83
CA MET A 1 -42.36 -9.36 13.55
C MET A 1 -41.84 -9.34 12.12
N LYS A 2 -42.44 -8.54 11.23
CA LYS A 2 -42.07 -8.44 9.81
C LYS A 2 -41.39 -7.09 9.59
N THR A 3 -40.08 -7.09 9.38
CA THR A 3 -39.29 -5.87 9.12
C THR A 3 -39.10 -5.73 7.61
N ARG A 4 -39.68 -4.68 7.01
CA ARG A 4 -39.60 -4.43 5.57
C ARG A 4 -38.32 -3.68 5.22
N LEU A 5 -37.52 -4.31 4.37
CA LEU A 5 -36.31 -3.79 3.73
C LEU A 5 -36.70 -2.74 2.67
N LYS A 6 -36.19 -1.52 2.76
CA LYS A 6 -36.42 -0.45 1.77
C LYS A 6 -35.26 -0.43 0.77
N PHE A 7 -35.55 -0.84 -0.46
CA PHE A 7 -34.68 -0.64 -1.62
C PHE A 7 -34.73 0.83 -2.05
N PHE A 8 -33.57 1.50 -2.09
CA PHE A 8 -33.43 2.80 -2.75
C PHE A 8 -33.11 2.57 -4.23
N ALA A 9 -33.97 3.12 -5.08
CA ALA A 9 -33.90 3.02 -6.53
C ALA A 9 -32.79 3.91 -7.10
N PHE A 10 -32.02 3.33 -8.01
CA PHE A 10 -31.12 4.01 -8.95
C PHE A 10 -31.94 4.86 -9.93
N SER A 11 -31.62 6.16 -10.06
CA SER A 11 -32.06 7.00 -11.19
C SER A 11 -30.85 7.33 -12.07
N PRO A 12 -30.80 6.83 -13.32
CA PRO A 12 -29.90 7.33 -14.36
C PRO A 12 -30.70 8.09 -15.43
N LEU A 13 -30.38 9.36 -15.69
CA LEU A 13 -30.79 10.23 -16.81
C LEU A 13 -30.36 11.65 -16.37
N LEU A 14 -29.65 12.52 -17.10
CA LEU A 14 -29.53 12.75 -18.53
C LEU A 14 -28.26 13.58 -18.81
N LEU A 15 -27.72 13.36 -20.01
CA LEU A 15 -26.78 14.21 -20.73
C LEU A 15 -27.31 15.65 -20.90
N SER A 16 -26.49 16.66 -20.63
CA SER A 16 -26.43 17.87 -21.46
C SER A 16 -25.13 18.63 -21.24
N ALA A 17 -24.32 18.70 -22.30
CA ALA A 17 -23.32 19.74 -22.47
C ALA A 17 -24.05 21.04 -22.85
N PHE A 18 -23.66 22.20 -22.31
CA PHE A 18 -23.35 23.39 -23.12
C PHE A 18 -22.68 24.48 -22.25
N VAL A 19 -21.54 24.89 -22.80
CA VAL A 19 -20.63 26.02 -22.63
C VAL A 19 -21.21 27.34 -22.09
N TYR A 20 -20.29 28.11 -21.47
CA TYR A 20 -20.26 29.56 -21.17
C TYR A 20 -20.69 29.99 -19.78
N SER A 21 -19.69 30.28 -18.94
CA SER A 21 -19.47 31.64 -18.42
C SER A 21 -18.14 31.73 -17.70
N SER A 22 -17.27 32.62 -18.18
CA SER A 22 -16.02 33.03 -17.56
C SER A 22 -16.31 33.73 -16.23
N LEU A 23 -16.19 33.00 -15.13
CA LEU A 23 -16.16 33.54 -13.78
C LEU A 23 -14.74 33.42 -13.25
N ASN A 24 -14.15 34.57 -12.94
CA ASN A 24 -12.91 34.73 -12.18
C ASN A 24 -12.99 33.89 -10.89
N VAL A 25 -12.38 32.72 -10.89
CA VAL A 25 -12.11 31.95 -9.67
C VAL A 25 -10.66 32.20 -9.34
N ALA A 26 -10.45 33.01 -8.29
CA ALA A 26 -9.16 33.13 -7.63
C ALA A 26 -8.57 31.73 -7.46
N GLY A 27 -7.38 31.51 -8.01
CA GLY A 27 -6.78 30.20 -8.15
C GLY A 27 -6.83 29.43 -6.84
N ILE A 28 -7.57 28.31 -6.84
CA ILE A 28 -7.47 27.31 -5.79
C ILE A 28 -6.09 26.69 -5.98
N HIS A 29 -5.10 27.23 -5.28
CA HIS A 29 -3.81 26.58 -5.12
C HIS A 29 -4.05 25.33 -4.27
N LEU A 30 -4.33 24.21 -4.93
CA LEU A 30 -4.33 22.91 -4.30
C LEU A 30 -2.87 22.60 -3.95
N ALA A 31 -2.47 23.00 -2.74
CA ALA A 31 -1.21 22.59 -2.16
C ALA A 31 -1.31 21.10 -1.85
N VAL A 32 -0.94 20.26 -2.83
CA VAL A 32 -0.62 18.87 -2.57
C VAL A 32 0.58 18.89 -1.64
N ALA A 33 0.33 18.69 -0.34
CA ALA A 33 1.37 18.44 0.63
C ALA A 33 2.08 17.15 0.19
N ARG A 34 3.17 17.31 -0.56
CA ARG A 34 4.10 16.23 -0.85
C ARG A 34 4.73 15.88 0.49
N SER A 35 4.11 14.93 1.21
CA SER A 35 4.75 14.28 2.34
C SER A 35 6.11 13.83 1.83
N LYS A 36 7.18 14.35 2.43
CA LYS A 36 8.51 13.79 2.23
C LYS A 36 8.39 12.36 2.73
N SER A 37 8.15 11.42 1.82
CA SER A 37 8.47 10.02 2.07
C SER A 37 9.98 10.02 2.30
N GLN A 38 10.36 10.11 3.56
CA GLN A 38 11.74 9.92 3.97
C GLN A 38 12.04 8.48 3.57
N SER A 39 12.83 8.31 2.51
CA SER A 39 13.30 7.00 2.09
C SER A 39 13.91 6.36 3.32
N ALA A 40 13.21 5.37 3.88
CA ALA A 40 13.72 4.63 5.02
C ALA A 40 15.03 3.97 4.57
N THR A 41 16.12 4.28 5.26
CA THR A 41 17.40 3.60 5.00
C THR A 41 17.22 2.14 5.35
N ALA A 42 17.48 1.25 4.40
CA ALA A 42 17.44 -0.18 4.65
C ALA A 42 18.43 -0.53 5.78
N LEU A 43 17.94 -1.21 6.82
CA LEU A 43 18.77 -1.64 7.94
C LEU A 43 19.70 -2.79 7.55
N ALA A 44 19.26 -3.61 6.59
CA ALA A 44 20.03 -4.71 6.02
C ALA A 44 19.57 -4.95 4.57
N THR A 45 20.50 -5.43 3.74
CA THR A 45 20.23 -5.82 2.36
C THR A 45 20.91 -7.16 2.08
N HIS A 46 20.17 -8.09 1.47
CA HIS A 46 20.71 -9.35 0.96
C HIS A 46 20.42 -9.46 -0.54
N THR A 47 21.42 -9.91 -1.30
CA THR A 47 21.32 -10.04 -2.76
C THR A 47 21.68 -11.47 -3.15
N PHE A 48 20.81 -12.07 -3.95
CA PHE A 48 21.01 -13.40 -4.53
C PHE A 48 21.18 -13.21 -6.04
N ASN A 49 22.25 -13.77 -6.61
CA ASN A 49 22.50 -13.72 -8.05
C ASN A 49 22.36 -15.13 -8.61
N LEU A 50 21.51 -15.29 -9.62
CA LEU A 50 21.32 -16.55 -10.34
C LEU A 50 22.29 -16.62 -11.51
N ARG A 51 22.69 -17.84 -11.89
CA ARG A 51 23.61 -18.07 -13.02
C ARG A 51 22.92 -18.04 -14.37
N GLU A 52 21.62 -18.28 -14.37
CA GLU A 52 20.77 -18.39 -15.56
C GLU A 52 19.37 -17.86 -15.24
N GLU A 53 18.64 -17.45 -16.27
CA GLU A 53 17.26 -17.01 -16.15
C GLU A 53 16.36 -18.20 -15.77
N THR A 54 15.64 -18.09 -14.66
CA THR A 54 14.79 -19.16 -14.14
C THR A 54 13.72 -18.60 -13.20
N GLU A 55 12.70 -19.41 -12.90
CA GLU A 55 11.71 -19.12 -11.87
C GLU A 55 12.27 -19.40 -10.47
N VAL A 56 11.94 -18.56 -9.49
CA VAL A 56 12.38 -18.71 -8.11
C VAL A 56 11.23 -18.57 -7.11
N GLY A 57 11.22 -19.45 -6.12
CA GLY A 57 10.44 -19.29 -4.90
C GLY A 57 11.31 -18.69 -3.79
N LEU A 58 10.78 -17.71 -3.08
CA LEU A 58 11.44 -17.09 -1.93
C LEU A 58 10.67 -17.44 -0.66
N GLU A 59 11.34 -18.14 0.27
CA GLU A 59 10.84 -18.36 1.62
C GLU A 59 11.69 -17.56 2.59
N ILE A 60 11.04 -16.78 3.44
CA ILE A 60 11.69 -15.96 4.46
C ILE A 60 11.22 -16.45 5.82
N GLU A 61 12.15 -16.96 6.63
CA GLU A 61 11.89 -17.24 8.04
C GLU A 61 12.34 -16.03 8.88
N ALA A 62 11.39 -15.35 9.53
CA ALA A 62 11.68 -14.14 10.27
C ALA A 62 10.71 -13.92 11.43
N ARG A 63 11.14 -13.07 12.38
CA ARG A 63 10.30 -12.47 13.41
C ARG A 63 10.64 -10.99 13.55
N SER A 64 9.69 -10.20 14.04
CA SER A 64 9.82 -8.77 14.34
C SER A 64 9.60 -8.53 15.83
N PRO A 65 10.63 -8.72 16.68
CA PRO A 65 10.43 -8.67 18.12
C PRO A 65 9.89 -7.33 18.61
N GLY A 66 8.90 -7.37 19.50
CA GLY A 66 8.24 -6.19 20.04
C GLY A 66 7.26 -5.50 19.09
N ALA A 67 7.12 -5.93 17.84
CA ALA A 67 6.08 -5.42 16.94
C ALA A 67 4.70 -5.93 17.35
N SER A 68 3.71 -5.05 17.27
CA SER A 68 2.33 -5.28 17.66
C SER A 68 1.41 -4.30 16.93
N TRP A 69 0.55 -4.81 16.05
CA TRP A 69 -0.49 -4.03 15.35
C TRP A 69 -1.48 -3.34 16.28
N ALA A 70 -1.64 -3.84 17.51
CA ALA A 70 -2.53 -3.27 18.51
C ALA A 70 -1.91 -2.10 19.31
N ARG A 71 -0.63 -1.78 19.09
CA ARG A 71 0.11 -0.80 19.89
C ARG A 71 0.79 0.22 18.99
N GLU A 72 0.46 1.49 19.18
CA GLU A 72 1.10 2.60 18.49
C GLU A 72 2.61 2.64 18.76
N GLY A 73 3.42 2.88 17.73
CA GLY A 73 4.88 2.90 17.82
C GLY A 73 5.53 1.52 17.88
N ALA A 74 4.76 0.45 17.69
CA ALA A 74 5.23 -0.94 17.62
C ALA A 74 4.93 -1.54 16.25
N GLU A 75 5.17 -0.79 15.18
CA GLU A 75 4.85 -1.21 13.81
C GLU A 75 5.67 -2.44 13.38
N ALA A 76 5.12 -3.20 12.45
CA ALA A 76 5.83 -4.31 11.83
C ALA A 76 7.03 -3.82 11.00
N ALA A 77 8.10 -4.60 10.98
CA ALA A 77 9.14 -4.42 9.98
C ALA A 77 8.63 -4.79 8.57
N ALA A 78 9.16 -4.11 7.56
CA ALA A 78 8.91 -4.38 6.16
C ALA A 78 10.21 -4.83 5.46
N VAL A 79 10.09 -5.79 4.55
CA VAL A 79 11.16 -6.23 3.66
C VAL A 79 10.78 -5.83 2.24
N LEU A 80 11.58 -4.98 1.61
CA LEU A 80 11.41 -4.63 0.21
C LEU A 80 12.07 -5.70 -0.66
N ILE A 81 11.31 -6.25 -1.60
CA ILE A 81 11.76 -7.26 -2.56
C ILE A 81 11.84 -6.62 -3.94
N SER A 82 13.00 -6.75 -4.56
CA SER A 82 13.25 -6.33 -5.94
C SER A 82 13.88 -7.47 -6.74
N VAL A 83 13.59 -7.48 -8.04
CA VAL A 83 14.18 -8.40 -9.02
C VAL A 83 14.90 -7.54 -10.05
N ASP A 84 16.20 -7.77 -10.23
CA ASP A 84 17.06 -6.99 -11.13
C ASP A 84 17.00 -5.47 -10.88
N GLY A 85 16.88 -5.07 -9.61
CA GLY A 85 16.78 -3.67 -9.19
C GLY A 85 15.40 -3.03 -9.41
N VAL A 86 14.43 -3.77 -9.95
CA VAL A 86 13.05 -3.33 -10.13
C VAL A 86 12.22 -3.78 -8.94
N TYR A 87 11.49 -2.85 -8.32
CA TYR A 87 10.55 -3.16 -7.23
C TYR A 87 9.57 -4.25 -7.66
N ASN A 88 9.41 -5.26 -6.82
CA ASN A 88 8.43 -6.32 -7.01
C ASN A 88 7.30 -6.18 -5.98
N GLN A 89 7.63 -6.25 -4.68
CA GLN A 89 6.67 -6.14 -3.59
C GLN A 89 7.33 -5.77 -2.27
N ASP A 90 6.52 -5.33 -1.30
CA ASP A 90 6.90 -5.28 0.12
C ASP A 90 6.28 -6.46 0.87
N LEU A 91 7.09 -7.13 1.70
CA LEU A 91 6.63 -8.14 2.64
C LEU A 91 6.57 -7.53 4.05
N LEU A 92 5.39 -7.55 4.67
CA LEU A 92 5.20 -7.10 6.05
C LEU A 92 5.35 -8.26 7.03
N LEU A 93 6.20 -8.08 8.04
CA LEU A 93 6.44 -9.08 9.10
C LEU A 93 5.34 -8.98 10.18
N TRP A 94 4.16 -9.51 9.86
CA TRP A 94 2.98 -9.34 10.69
C TRP A 94 2.92 -10.24 11.93
N ALA A 95 3.73 -11.30 12.00
CA ALA A 95 3.69 -12.28 13.10
C ALA A 95 4.33 -11.78 14.42
N GLY A 96 4.86 -10.56 14.45
CA GLY A 96 5.42 -9.96 15.67
C GLY A 96 6.58 -10.78 16.24
N ASP A 97 6.51 -11.13 17.52
CA ASP A 97 7.55 -11.89 18.23
C ASP A 97 7.71 -13.35 17.76
N GLU A 98 6.75 -13.89 17.02
CA GLU A 98 6.76 -15.28 16.57
C GLU A 98 7.65 -15.46 15.35
N LEU A 99 8.48 -16.50 15.37
CA LEU A 99 9.22 -16.93 14.18
C LEU A 99 8.24 -17.55 13.19
N PHE A 100 8.17 -16.96 11.99
CA PHE A 100 7.17 -17.31 10.99
C PHE A 100 7.83 -17.46 9.62
N GLN A 101 7.29 -18.36 8.80
CA GLN A 101 7.71 -18.58 7.42
C GLN A 101 6.79 -17.84 6.45
N TYR A 102 7.33 -16.84 5.77
CA TYR A 102 6.67 -16.03 4.75
C TYR A 102 7.04 -16.56 3.37
N ARG A 103 6.06 -16.62 2.46
CA ARG A 103 6.18 -17.11 1.08
C ARG A 103 5.31 -16.27 0.15
#